data_AF-A0A2G3E3C1-F1
#
_entry.id   AF-A0A2G3E3C1-F1
#
_cell.length_a   1.000
_cell.length_b   1.000
_cell.length_c   1.000
_cell.angle_alpha   90.00
_cell.angle_beta   90.00
_cell.angle_gamma   90.00
#
_symmetry.space_group_name_H-M   'P 1'
#
loop_
_entity.id
_entity.type
_entity.pdbx_description
1 polymer ?
#
loop_
_entity_poly.entity_id
_entity_poly.type
_entity_poly.pdbx_seq_one_letter_code
_entity_poly.pdbx_strand_id
1 'polypeptide(L)'
;MKKKVCLLILILGVLVLAGCGSSEKRDNLSLKLDDPQKIEIYEANDFRNPSIVVTDKKVLDDICQLIQSAELEPGGEIGEGGFHVKVVCESQEYEFSYAADGISYKDEHYQITNGVSLLPILQMAGSANGLFLFKEPKKIELYDSENTDKPKVIVEDSKVAQDVCDYIRTVSLERGGEIDEGGFTLKIKCEDKTYEIKCAEKGIEYEGVHYKIINGVDLTKVVNMLDAE
;
A
#
# COMPACT_ATOMS: atom_id res chain seq x y z
N MET A 1 81.47 -29.39 -23.54
CA MET A 1 80.96 -28.43 -24.55
C MET A 1 79.44 -28.41 -24.50
N LYS A 2 78.85 -27.20 -24.53
CA LYS A 2 77.41 -26.86 -24.71
C LYS A 2 76.45 -27.30 -23.58
N LYS A 3 75.40 -26.58 -23.20
CA LYS A 3 75.03 -25.15 -23.10
C LYS A 3 73.74 -25.19 -22.24
N LYS A 4 73.61 -24.22 -21.32
CA LYS A 4 72.45 -23.80 -20.53
C LYS A 4 71.06 -24.12 -21.11
N VAL A 5 70.09 -24.48 -20.26
CA VAL A 5 68.78 -23.80 -20.15
C VAL A 5 68.32 -23.83 -18.69
N CYS A 6 68.19 -22.65 -18.10
CA CYS A 6 67.42 -22.40 -16.87
C CYS A 6 65.93 -22.53 -17.17
N LEU A 7 65.13 -23.01 -16.21
CA LEU A 7 63.80 -22.43 -16.02
C LEU A 7 63.56 -22.18 -14.54
N LEU A 8 63.35 -20.90 -14.25
CA LEU A 8 63.03 -20.27 -12.98
C LEU A 8 61.63 -19.68 -13.19
N ILE A 9 60.61 -20.19 -12.49
CA ILE A 9 59.32 -19.53 -12.24
C ILE A 9 58.99 -19.94 -10.79
N LEU A 10 59.24 -19.17 -9.74
CA LEU A 10 58.71 -17.84 -9.35
C LEU A 10 57.18 -17.84 -9.22
N ILE A 11 56.67 -18.32 -8.09
CA ILE A 11 55.42 -17.82 -7.51
C ILE A 11 55.77 -17.25 -6.14
N LEU A 12 55.90 -15.92 -6.14
CA LEU A 12 55.84 -15.05 -4.97
C LEU A 12 54.49 -15.23 -4.28
N GLY A 13 54.49 -15.11 -2.96
CA GLY A 13 53.38 -15.49 -2.12
C GLY A 13 52.16 -14.58 -2.13
N VAL A 14 51.15 -15.05 -1.40
CA VAL A 14 50.36 -14.21 -0.50
C VAL A 14 50.22 -14.99 0.80
N LEU A 15 50.91 -14.49 1.83
CA LEU A 15 50.70 -14.83 3.22
C LEU A 15 50.11 -13.55 3.82
N VAL A 16 48.79 -13.39 3.76
CA VAL A 16 48.06 -12.28 4.37
C VAL A 16 46.67 -12.76 4.78
N LEU A 17 46.46 -12.83 6.11
CA LEU A 17 45.19 -12.83 6.87
C LEU A 17 44.37 -14.14 6.82
N ALA A 18 44.11 -14.89 7.90
CA ALA A 18 43.82 -14.45 9.26
C ALA A 18 42.97 -13.17 9.30
N GLY A 19 41.87 -13.14 8.54
CA GLY A 19 40.61 -12.62 9.07
C GLY A 19 39.86 -13.87 9.52
N CYS A 20 39.75 -14.19 10.81
CA CYS A 20 38.88 -13.44 11.71
C CYS A 20 37.68 -12.94 10.90
N GLY A 21 36.83 -13.88 10.47
CA GLY A 21 35.45 -13.55 10.21
C GLY A 21 34.90 -13.07 11.53
N SER A 22 35.09 -11.78 11.81
CA SER A 22 34.04 -11.04 12.47
C SER A 22 32.81 -11.38 11.65
N SER A 23 31.95 -12.24 12.19
CA SER A 23 30.53 -12.03 11.95
C SER A 23 30.33 -10.58 12.40
N GLU A 24 30.47 -9.64 11.47
CA GLU A 24 29.76 -8.39 11.59
C GLU A 24 28.35 -8.86 11.85
N LYS A 25 27.92 -8.72 13.11
CA LYS A 25 26.51 -8.70 13.41
C LYS A 25 26.04 -7.58 12.50
N ARG A 26 25.41 -7.95 11.38
CA ARG A 26 24.78 -6.97 10.52
C ARG A 26 23.75 -6.33 11.44
N ASP A 27 24.01 -5.09 11.82
CA ASP A 27 23.22 -4.39 12.81
C ASP A 27 21.78 -4.25 12.29
N ASN A 28 20.82 -4.24 13.20
CA ASN A 28 19.41 -4.04 12.85
C ASN A 28 19.25 -2.70 12.13
N LEU A 29 18.55 -2.71 10.99
CA LEU A 29 18.30 -1.49 10.22
C LEU A 29 17.20 -0.69 10.91
N SER A 30 17.54 0.50 11.41
CA SER A 30 16.57 1.49 11.89
C SER A 30 16.35 2.55 10.82
N LEU A 31 15.16 2.55 10.22
CA LEU A 31 14.75 3.54 9.22
C LEU A 31 14.22 4.79 9.94
N LYS A 32 14.78 5.96 9.63
CA LYS A 32 14.24 7.26 10.06
C LYS A 32 13.79 8.01 8.82
N LEU A 33 12.48 8.07 8.61
CA LEU A 33 11.85 8.85 7.54
C LEU A 33 11.48 10.21 8.12
N ASP A 34 12.22 11.23 7.76
CA ASP A 34 12.08 12.60 8.25
C ASP A 34 11.28 13.47 7.27
N ASP A 35 10.31 14.22 7.78
CA ASP A 35 9.39 15.10 7.02
C ASP A 35 9.03 14.62 5.59
N PRO A 36 8.20 13.57 5.46
CA PRO A 36 7.81 13.04 4.15
C PRO A 36 7.03 14.10 3.35
N GLN A 37 7.45 14.31 2.09
CA GLN A 37 6.83 15.24 1.14
C GLN A 37 5.86 14.54 0.19
N LYS A 38 6.22 13.34 -0.26
CA LYS A 38 5.36 12.46 -1.07
C LYS A 38 5.78 11.01 -0.94
N ILE A 39 4.86 10.09 -1.19
CA ILE A 39 5.13 8.66 -1.32
C ILE A 39 4.65 8.19 -2.68
N GLU A 40 5.52 7.53 -3.44
CA GLU A 40 5.20 6.94 -4.73
C GLU A 40 5.18 5.42 -4.59
N ILE A 41 4.14 4.78 -5.12
CA ILE A 41 3.99 3.33 -5.12
C ILE A 41 4.00 2.81 -6.54
N TYR A 42 4.76 1.75 -6.77
CA TYR A 42 4.90 1.08 -8.04
C TYR A 42 4.51 -0.39 -7.89
N GLU A 43 3.77 -0.92 -8.85
CA GLU A 43 3.55 -2.36 -8.93
C GLU A 43 4.84 -3.10 -9.29
N ALA A 44 4.99 -4.34 -8.85
CA ALA A 44 6.22 -5.14 -8.99
C ALA A 44 6.75 -5.29 -10.44
N ASN A 45 5.95 -4.97 -11.46
CA ASN A 45 6.31 -5.08 -12.87
C ASN A 45 6.45 -3.74 -13.62
N ASP A 46 6.15 -2.59 -12.99
CA ASP A 46 6.33 -1.27 -13.61
C ASP A 46 7.00 -0.27 -12.66
N PHE A 47 8.33 -0.21 -12.73
CA PHE A 47 9.18 0.69 -11.94
C PHE A 47 9.33 2.09 -12.53
N ARG A 48 8.76 2.35 -13.71
CA ARG A 48 9.01 3.60 -14.44
C ARG A 48 7.91 4.61 -14.23
N ASN A 49 6.70 4.17 -13.89
CA ASN A 49 5.58 5.03 -13.59
C ASN A 49 4.96 4.62 -12.26
N PRO A 50 4.84 5.53 -11.29
CA PRO A 50 4.17 5.20 -10.04
C PRO A 50 2.68 4.97 -10.30
N SER A 51 2.18 3.82 -9.88
CA SER A 51 0.75 3.49 -9.87
C SER A 51 -0.05 4.41 -8.94
N ILE A 52 0.56 4.87 -7.84
CA ILE A 52 -0.07 5.74 -6.85
C ILE A 52 0.95 6.79 -6.37
N VAL A 53 0.53 8.06 -6.30
CA VAL A 53 1.33 9.14 -5.70
C VAL A 53 0.55 9.78 -4.55
N VAL A 54 1.03 9.60 -3.33
CA VAL A 54 0.43 10.13 -2.10
C VAL A 54 1.08 11.45 -1.75
N THR A 55 0.27 12.49 -1.52
CA THR A 55 0.71 13.81 -1.02
C THR A 55 -0.11 14.28 0.20
N ASP A 56 -1.15 13.54 0.58
CA ASP A 56 -1.95 13.85 1.78
C ASP A 56 -1.11 13.64 3.04
N LYS A 57 -0.95 14.69 3.85
CA LYS A 57 -0.03 14.67 4.99
C LYS A 57 -0.38 13.63 6.04
N LYS A 58 -1.67 13.39 6.29
CA LYS A 58 -2.09 12.37 7.28
C LYS A 58 -1.74 10.97 6.78
N VAL A 59 -2.04 10.67 5.51
CA VAL A 59 -1.71 9.36 4.94
C VAL A 59 -0.19 9.16 4.83
N LEU A 60 0.57 10.23 4.52
CA LEU A 60 2.03 10.20 4.55
C LEU A 60 2.56 9.82 5.94
N ASP A 61 2.03 10.46 6.98
CA ASP A 61 2.43 10.19 8.36
C ASP A 61 2.07 8.76 8.79
N ASP A 62 0.86 8.29 8.47
CA ASP A 62 0.38 6.93 8.78
C ASP A 62 1.25 5.86 8.09
N ILE A 63 1.56 6.03 6.80
CA ILE A 63 2.44 5.11 6.05
C ILE A 63 3.86 5.14 6.62
N CYS A 64 4.41 6.32 6.92
CA CYS A 64 5.77 6.44 7.46
C CYS A 64 5.86 5.80 8.85
N GLN A 65 4.85 5.97 9.70
CA GLN A 65 4.79 5.34 11.01
C GLN A 65 4.76 3.82 10.89
N LEU A 66 3.99 3.27 9.95
CA LEU A 66 3.95 1.84 9.69
C LEU A 66 5.32 1.30 9.25
N ILE A 67 5.99 1.96 8.30
CA ILE A 67 7.34 1.57 7.84
C ILE A 67 8.34 1.59 9.00
N GLN A 68 8.33 2.65 9.83
CA GLN A 68 9.24 2.80 10.96
C GLN A 68 8.96 1.83 12.12
N SER A 69 7.74 1.27 12.19
CA SER A 69 7.38 0.28 13.21
C SER A 69 7.90 -1.12 12.90
N ALA A 70 8.36 -1.39 11.67
CA ALA A 70 8.90 -2.69 11.31
C ALA A 70 10.29 -2.90 11.93
N GLU A 71 10.48 -4.02 12.64
CA GLU A 71 11.80 -4.45 13.12
C GLU A 71 12.48 -5.28 12.03
N LEU A 72 13.64 -4.81 11.58
CA LEU A 72 14.35 -5.36 10.42
C LEU A 72 15.63 -6.06 10.84
N GLU A 73 15.66 -7.37 10.62
CA GLU A 73 16.88 -8.16 10.75
C GLU A 73 17.44 -8.55 9.37
N PRO A 74 18.76 -8.48 9.17
CA PRO A 74 19.38 -8.85 7.91
C PRO A 74 19.14 -10.32 7.56
N GLY A 75 18.69 -10.59 6.33
CA GLY A 75 18.33 -11.93 5.87
C GLY A 75 16.89 -12.00 5.39
N GLY A 76 16.40 -13.23 5.18
CA GLY A 76 15.07 -13.50 4.62
C GLY A 76 15.09 -13.75 3.11
N GLU A 77 14.06 -14.45 2.64
CA GLU A 77 13.80 -14.63 1.22
C GLU A 77 12.88 -13.50 0.75
N ILE A 78 13.16 -12.92 -0.42
CA ILE A 78 12.13 -12.14 -1.13
C ILE A 78 11.16 -13.18 -1.68
N GLY A 79 10.01 -13.33 -1.02
CA GLY A 79 8.90 -14.09 -1.57
C GLY A 79 8.44 -13.53 -2.92
N GLU A 80 7.69 -14.31 -3.67
CA GLU A 80 7.08 -13.83 -4.91
C GLU A 80 5.93 -12.86 -4.62
N GLY A 81 5.78 -11.85 -5.48
CA GLY A 81 4.76 -10.81 -5.33
C GLY A 81 5.22 -9.66 -4.43
N GLY A 82 4.61 -8.49 -4.61
CA GLY A 82 5.07 -7.30 -3.93
C GLY A 82 4.70 -5.98 -4.59
N PHE A 83 5.23 -4.90 -4.05
CA PHE A 83 5.17 -3.55 -4.60
C PHE A 83 6.38 -2.76 -4.15
N HIS A 84 6.73 -1.71 -4.89
CA HIS A 84 7.83 -0.83 -4.54
C HIS A 84 7.29 0.48 -4.00
N VAL A 85 7.98 1.03 -3.03
CA VAL A 85 7.62 2.30 -2.41
C VAL A 85 8.82 3.21 -2.41
N LYS A 86 8.63 4.41 -2.95
CA LYS A 86 9.60 5.49 -2.88
C LYS A 86 9.06 6.58 -1.97
N VAL A 87 9.69 6.75 -0.81
CA VAL A 87 9.39 7.83 0.12
C VAL A 87 10.34 8.98 -0.19
N VAL A 88 9.78 10.13 -0.57
CA VAL A 88 10.56 11.36 -0.82
C VAL A 88 10.43 12.25 0.40
N CYS A 89 11.52 12.37 1.15
CA CYS A 89 11.67 13.25 2.29
C CYS A 89 12.41 14.53 1.87
N GLU A 90 12.38 15.57 2.71
CA GLU A 90 13.15 16.80 2.44
C GLU A 90 14.67 16.52 2.36
N SER A 91 15.17 15.61 3.21
CA SER A 91 16.60 15.32 3.32
C SER A 91 17.12 14.34 2.28
N GLN A 92 16.32 13.34 1.88
CA GLN A 92 16.70 12.28 0.93
C GLN A 92 15.51 11.47 0.42
N GLU A 93 15.77 10.56 -0.51
CA GLU A 93 14.79 9.60 -1.02
C GLU A 93 15.11 8.19 -0.50
N TYR A 94 14.06 7.43 -0.18
CA TYR A 94 14.15 6.05 0.26
C TYR A 94 13.34 5.17 -0.68
N GLU A 95 13.98 4.15 -1.26
CA GLU A 95 13.34 3.21 -2.17
C GLU A 95 13.33 1.81 -1.55
N PHE A 96 12.13 1.28 -1.38
CA PHE A 96 11.86 -0.02 -0.78
C PHE A 96 11.20 -0.93 -1.81
N SER A 97 11.54 -2.21 -1.74
CA SER A 97 10.77 -3.26 -2.40
C SER A 97 10.16 -4.14 -1.33
N TYR A 98 8.85 -4.26 -1.28
CA TYR A 98 8.17 -5.13 -0.32
C TYR A 98 7.79 -6.43 -0.99
N ALA A 99 8.07 -7.53 -0.29
CA ALA A 99 7.51 -8.86 -0.56
C ALA A 99 6.79 -9.36 0.69
N ALA A 100 6.08 -10.50 0.57
CA ALA A 100 5.20 -11.02 1.61
C ALA A 100 5.83 -11.05 3.02
N ASP A 101 7.12 -11.40 3.11
CA ASP A 101 7.81 -11.63 4.39
C ASP A 101 9.07 -10.75 4.59
N GLY A 102 9.30 -9.76 3.72
CA GLY A 102 10.55 -9.00 3.74
C GLY A 102 10.57 -7.69 2.96
N ILE A 103 11.60 -6.90 3.25
CA ILE A 103 11.89 -5.62 2.62
C ILE A 103 13.24 -5.71 1.94
N SER A 104 13.34 -5.23 0.70
CA SER A 104 14.62 -4.89 0.11
C SER A 104 14.86 -3.39 0.16
N TYR A 105 16.05 -3.00 0.60
CA TYR A 105 16.52 -1.63 0.66
C TYR A 105 18.01 -1.59 0.32
N LYS A 106 18.42 -0.72 -0.62
CA LYS A 106 19.81 -0.59 -1.09
C LYS A 106 20.47 -1.93 -1.45
N ASP A 107 19.77 -2.76 -2.24
CA ASP A 107 20.20 -4.09 -2.67
C ASP A 107 20.41 -5.12 -1.55
N GLU A 108 20.06 -4.78 -0.30
CA GLU A 108 20.05 -5.71 0.82
C GLU A 108 18.64 -6.20 1.12
N HIS A 109 18.56 -7.35 1.78
CA HIS A 109 17.32 -8.04 2.14
C HIS A 109 17.18 -8.07 3.65
N TYR A 110 16.00 -7.69 4.13
CA TYR A 110 15.66 -7.66 5.54
C TYR A 110 14.36 -8.41 5.79
N GLN A 111 14.37 -9.23 6.82
CA GLN A 111 13.19 -9.92 7.33
C GLN A 111 12.53 -9.03 8.38
N ILE A 112 11.19 -8.96 8.34
CA ILE A 112 10.42 -8.30 9.39
C ILE A 112 10.23 -9.29 10.55
N THR A 113 10.75 -8.97 11.73
CA THR A 113 10.82 -9.93 12.86
C THR A 113 9.76 -9.72 13.94
N ASN A 114 9.11 -8.56 13.97
CA ASN A 114 8.06 -8.24 14.93
C ASN A 114 6.63 -8.47 14.41
N GLY A 115 6.48 -9.11 13.25
CA GLY A 115 5.17 -9.50 12.69
C GLY A 115 4.33 -8.35 12.13
N VAL A 116 4.90 -7.14 12.00
CA VAL A 116 4.25 -6.03 11.29
C VAL A 116 4.07 -6.41 9.82
N SER A 117 2.87 -6.20 9.28
CA SER A 117 2.62 -6.33 7.84
C SER A 117 2.71 -4.97 7.16
N LEU A 118 3.46 -4.89 6.07
CA LEU A 118 3.56 -3.68 5.25
C LEU A 118 2.62 -3.69 4.04
N LEU A 119 1.92 -4.80 3.77
CA LEU A 119 0.88 -4.89 2.75
C LEU A 119 -0.22 -3.80 2.87
N PRO A 120 -0.63 -3.33 4.07
CA PRO A 120 -1.59 -2.25 4.21
C PRO A 120 -1.19 -0.93 3.55
N ILE A 121 0.11 -0.70 3.25
CA ILE A 121 0.57 0.53 2.59
C ILE A 121 -0.12 0.73 1.23
N LEU A 122 -0.33 -0.32 0.44
CA LEU A 122 -1.06 -0.24 -0.84
C LEU A 122 -2.49 0.28 -0.63
N GLN A 123 -3.18 -0.22 0.40
CA GLN A 123 -4.53 0.18 0.73
C GLN A 123 -4.57 1.63 1.25
N MET A 124 -3.66 1.99 2.15
CA MET A 124 -3.53 3.35 2.69
C MET A 124 -3.26 4.35 1.56
N ALA A 125 -2.32 4.08 0.68
CA ALA A 125 -1.99 4.94 -0.44
C ALA A 125 -3.11 5.02 -1.48
N GLY A 126 -3.77 3.90 -1.78
CA GLY A 126 -4.97 3.87 -2.62
C GLY A 126 -6.07 4.77 -2.07
N SER A 127 -6.23 4.80 -0.73
CA SER A 127 -7.20 5.70 -0.08
C SER A 127 -6.85 7.18 -0.21
N ALA A 128 -5.57 7.56 -0.34
CA ALA A 128 -5.15 8.95 -0.51
C ALA A 128 -5.51 9.56 -1.87
N ASN A 129 -5.59 8.72 -2.91
CA ASN A 129 -5.98 9.11 -4.27
C ASN A 129 -7.39 8.64 -4.64
N GLY A 130 -8.09 7.98 -3.71
CA GLY A 130 -9.45 7.54 -3.90
C GLY A 130 -10.38 8.74 -4.07
N LEU A 131 -11.36 8.61 -4.97
CA LEU A 131 -12.47 9.56 -5.12
C LEU A 131 -13.16 9.88 -3.78
N PHE A 132 -13.07 8.96 -2.81
CA PHE A 132 -13.72 9.02 -1.52
C PHE A 132 -12.75 9.18 -0.34
N LEU A 133 -12.62 10.41 0.14
CA LEU A 133 -11.82 10.76 1.33
C LEU A 133 -12.69 10.90 2.59
N PHE A 134 -13.33 9.83 3.04
CA PHE A 134 -14.21 9.84 4.22
C PHE A 134 -13.47 10.28 5.51
N LYS A 135 -13.85 11.42 6.11
CA LYS A 135 -13.29 11.91 7.39
C LYS A 135 -14.21 11.59 8.55
N GLU A 136 -13.79 10.68 9.44
CA GLU A 136 -14.57 10.23 10.59
C GLU A 136 -16.03 9.89 10.22
N PRO A 137 -16.29 8.77 9.52
CA PRO A 137 -17.64 8.38 9.18
C PRO A 137 -18.46 8.12 10.46
N LYS A 138 -19.55 8.85 10.64
CA LYS A 138 -20.39 8.82 11.86
C LYS A 138 -21.69 8.06 11.67
N LYS A 139 -22.17 7.99 10.43
CA LYS A 139 -23.45 7.35 10.08
C LYS A 139 -23.44 6.92 8.63
N ILE A 140 -23.95 5.72 8.36
CA ILE A 140 -24.23 5.23 7.01
C ILE A 140 -25.72 4.93 6.89
N GLU A 141 -26.34 5.46 5.86
CA GLU A 141 -27.72 5.16 5.47
C GLU A 141 -27.69 4.44 4.13
N LEU A 142 -28.28 3.25 4.07
CA LEU A 142 -28.44 2.46 2.84
C LEU A 142 -29.85 2.65 2.31
N TYR A 143 -29.99 3.02 1.05
CA TYR A 143 -31.26 3.15 0.35
C TYR A 143 -31.35 2.16 -0.80
N ASP A 144 -32.54 1.64 -1.05
CA ASP A 144 -32.80 0.86 -2.26
C ASP A 144 -32.87 1.80 -3.47
N SER A 145 -32.38 1.36 -4.61
CA SER A 145 -32.46 2.08 -5.88
C SER A 145 -33.91 2.44 -6.28
N GLU A 146 -34.89 1.65 -5.87
CA GLU A 146 -36.31 1.89 -6.16
C GLU A 146 -37.03 2.75 -5.10
N ASN A 147 -36.42 3.01 -3.94
CA ASN A 147 -37.03 3.76 -2.86
C ASN A 147 -36.02 4.63 -2.10
N THR A 148 -35.94 5.89 -2.50
CA THR A 148 -35.01 6.88 -1.93
C THR A 148 -35.60 7.70 -0.77
N ASP A 149 -36.88 7.52 -0.46
CA ASP A 149 -37.56 8.36 0.54
C ASP A 149 -37.22 7.96 1.98
N LYS A 150 -36.88 6.69 2.20
CA LYS A 150 -36.48 6.16 3.51
C LYS A 150 -35.33 5.17 3.39
N PRO A 151 -34.35 5.22 4.29
CA PRO A 151 -33.26 4.25 4.28
C PRO A 151 -33.78 2.86 4.67
N LYS A 152 -33.29 1.84 3.96
CA LYS A 152 -33.45 0.42 4.28
C LYS A 152 -32.69 0.06 5.56
N VAL A 153 -31.45 0.55 5.69
CA VAL A 153 -30.58 0.30 6.85
C VAL A 153 -29.97 1.60 7.32
N ILE A 154 -29.84 1.77 8.64
CA ILE A 154 -29.14 2.87 9.27
C ILE A 154 -28.11 2.29 10.24
N VAL A 155 -26.84 2.64 10.04
CA VAL A 155 -25.74 2.25 10.92
C VAL A 155 -25.14 3.50 11.55
N GLU A 156 -25.06 3.53 12.88
CA GLU A 156 -24.40 4.59 13.67
C GLU A 156 -23.18 4.05 14.45
N ASP A 157 -22.88 2.75 14.33
CA ASP A 157 -21.64 2.18 14.85
C ASP A 157 -20.44 2.69 14.03
N SER A 158 -19.51 3.38 14.70
CA SER A 158 -18.37 4.01 14.05
C SER A 158 -17.36 3.01 13.49
N LYS A 159 -17.26 1.80 14.06
CA LYS A 159 -16.38 0.75 13.55
C LYS A 159 -16.95 0.15 12.28
N VAL A 160 -18.24 -0.20 12.27
CA VAL A 160 -18.91 -0.71 11.06
C VAL A 160 -18.90 0.35 9.95
N ALA A 161 -19.14 1.61 10.30
CA ALA A 161 -19.08 2.71 9.34
C ALA A 161 -17.67 2.86 8.74
N GLN A 162 -16.63 2.75 9.57
CA GLN A 162 -15.24 2.79 9.12
C GLN A 162 -14.90 1.61 8.19
N ASP A 163 -15.29 0.39 8.57
CA ASP A 163 -15.05 -0.81 7.76
C ASP A 163 -15.69 -0.71 6.36
N VAL A 164 -16.91 -0.18 6.28
CA VAL A 164 -17.60 0.06 4.99
C VAL A 164 -16.88 1.12 4.16
N CYS A 165 -16.51 2.25 4.77
CA CYS A 165 -15.75 3.30 4.10
C CYS A 165 -14.41 2.81 3.57
N ASP A 166 -13.70 1.99 4.34
CA ASP A 166 -12.43 1.41 3.93
C ASP A 166 -12.60 0.38 2.82
N TYR A 167 -13.69 -0.38 2.82
CA TYR A 167 -14.03 -1.25 1.69
C TYR A 167 -14.30 -0.46 0.40
N ILE A 168 -15.10 0.61 0.47
CA ILE A 168 -15.41 1.47 -0.69
C ILE A 168 -14.14 2.11 -1.26
N ARG A 169 -13.18 2.46 -0.41
CA ARG A 169 -11.87 3.00 -0.84
C ARG A 169 -11.02 2.00 -1.63
N THR A 170 -11.30 0.70 -1.54
CA THR A 170 -10.60 -0.31 -2.36
C THR A 170 -11.09 -0.36 -3.81
N VAL A 171 -12.19 0.31 -4.13
CA VAL A 171 -12.78 0.29 -5.48
C VAL A 171 -11.96 1.18 -6.41
N SER A 172 -11.34 0.58 -7.43
CA SER A 172 -10.67 1.33 -8.48
C SER A 172 -11.69 1.80 -9.50
N LEU A 173 -11.69 3.11 -9.76
CA LEU A 173 -12.69 3.79 -10.57
C LEU A 173 -12.06 4.49 -11.77
N GLU A 174 -12.66 4.33 -12.94
CA GLU A 174 -12.34 5.10 -14.14
C GLU A 174 -13.56 5.95 -14.52
N ARG A 175 -13.36 7.21 -14.91
CA ARG A 175 -14.47 8.06 -15.37
C ARG A 175 -15.10 7.51 -16.64
N GLY A 176 -16.43 7.48 -16.65
CA GLY A 176 -17.23 6.93 -17.76
C GLY A 176 -17.87 5.59 -17.39
N GLY A 177 -18.51 4.97 -18.37
CA GLY A 177 -19.33 3.77 -18.17
C GLY A 177 -20.82 4.08 -17.98
N GLU A 178 -21.62 3.04 -18.14
CA GLU A 178 -23.05 3.06 -17.85
C GLU A 178 -23.26 2.56 -16.42
N ILE A 179 -24.19 3.19 -15.71
CA ILE A 179 -24.70 2.64 -14.48
C ILE A 179 -25.85 1.75 -14.93
N ASP A 180 -25.67 0.43 -14.82
CA ASP A 180 -26.74 -0.53 -15.09
C ASP A 180 -27.96 -0.19 -14.21
N GLU A 181 -29.16 -0.56 -14.69
CA GLU A 181 -30.37 -0.46 -13.86
C GLU A 181 -30.28 -1.41 -12.66
N GLY A 182 -30.63 -0.90 -11.48
CA GLY A 182 -30.57 -1.63 -10.22
C GLY A 182 -29.35 -1.29 -9.35
N GLY A 183 -29.45 -1.55 -8.04
CA GLY A 183 -28.38 -1.28 -7.09
C GLY A 183 -28.86 -0.68 -5.78
N PHE A 184 -28.02 0.11 -5.13
CA PHE A 184 -28.32 0.78 -3.87
C PHE A 184 -27.64 2.14 -3.78
N THR A 185 -28.13 3.02 -2.91
CA THR A 185 -27.47 4.30 -2.63
C THR A 185 -26.95 4.30 -1.20
N LEU A 186 -25.69 4.67 -1.03
CA LEU A 186 -25.09 4.93 0.28
C LEU A 186 -25.07 6.42 0.54
N LYS A 187 -25.56 6.80 1.71
CA LYS A 187 -25.39 8.14 2.25
C LYS A 187 -24.53 8.06 3.49
N ILE A 188 -23.28 8.48 3.35
CA ILE A 188 -22.25 8.38 4.39
C ILE A 188 -22.03 9.77 4.97
N LYS A 189 -22.41 9.96 6.23
CA LYS A 189 -22.21 11.22 6.95
C LYS A 189 -20.86 11.19 7.66
N CYS A 190 -19.97 12.06 7.22
CA CYS A 190 -18.65 12.29 7.79
C CYS A 190 -18.66 13.57 8.64
N GLU A 191 -17.53 13.86 9.29
CA GLU A 191 -17.33 15.12 10.02
C GLU A 191 -17.44 16.36 9.11
N ASP A 192 -16.90 16.26 7.90
CA ASP A 192 -16.72 17.37 6.97
C ASP A 192 -17.87 17.53 5.97
N LYS A 193 -18.41 16.42 5.46
CA LYS A 193 -19.53 16.42 4.52
C LYS A 193 -20.33 15.12 4.54
N THR A 194 -21.39 15.08 3.74
CA THR A 194 -22.13 13.84 3.46
C THR A 194 -21.83 13.40 2.02
N TYR A 195 -21.42 12.15 1.87
CA TYR A 195 -21.20 11.51 0.58
C TYR A 195 -22.48 10.79 0.19
N GLU A 196 -22.97 11.00 -1.03
CA GLU A 196 -24.08 10.24 -1.60
C GLU A 196 -23.55 9.49 -2.82
N ILE A 197 -23.49 8.17 -2.71
CA ILE A 197 -22.82 7.28 -3.65
C ILE A 197 -23.87 6.29 -4.15
N LYS A 198 -24.22 6.37 -5.43
CA LYS A 198 -25.09 5.36 -6.05
C LYS A 198 -24.21 4.22 -6.54
N CYS A 199 -24.47 3.02 -6.07
CA CYS A 199 -23.70 1.82 -6.38
C CYS A 199 -24.54 0.88 -7.24
N ALA A 200 -23.96 0.42 -8.35
CA ALA A 200 -24.51 -0.65 -9.19
C ALA A 200 -23.43 -1.71 -9.42
N GLU A 201 -23.79 -2.85 -10.04
CA GLU A 201 -22.88 -3.98 -10.24
C GLU A 201 -21.59 -3.58 -10.98
N LYS A 202 -21.69 -2.72 -12.00
CA LYS A 202 -20.55 -2.35 -12.86
C LYS A 202 -19.97 -0.96 -12.58
N GLY A 203 -20.56 -0.18 -11.67
CA GLY A 203 -20.23 1.25 -11.59
C GLY A 203 -20.77 1.97 -10.37
N ILE A 204 -20.35 3.22 -10.24
CA ILE A 204 -20.75 4.15 -9.20
C ILE A 204 -21.13 5.51 -9.81
N GLU A 205 -22.21 6.12 -9.32
CA GLU A 205 -22.47 7.56 -9.47
C GLU A 205 -22.00 8.30 -8.24
N TYR A 206 -21.26 9.38 -8.43
CA TYR A 206 -20.92 10.31 -7.37
C TYR A 206 -20.88 11.74 -7.90
N GLU A 207 -21.58 12.66 -7.22
CA GLU A 207 -21.70 14.07 -7.62
C GLU A 207 -22.14 14.26 -9.08
N GLY A 208 -23.02 13.39 -9.58
CA GLY A 208 -23.54 13.42 -10.96
C GLY A 208 -22.54 12.93 -12.02
N VAL A 209 -21.41 12.34 -11.61
CA VAL A 209 -20.41 11.76 -12.51
C VAL A 209 -20.44 10.23 -12.38
N HIS A 210 -20.41 9.55 -13.53
CA HIS A 210 -20.39 8.10 -13.60
C HIS A 210 -18.96 7.58 -13.62
N TYR A 211 -18.72 6.54 -12.85
CA TYR A 211 -17.45 5.84 -12.75
C TYR A 211 -17.65 4.34 -12.96
N LYS A 212 -16.81 3.75 -13.79
CA LYS A 212 -16.74 2.31 -14.00
C LYS A 212 -15.79 1.69 -12.99
N ILE A 213 -16.20 0.55 -12.42
CA ILE A 213 -15.32 -0.26 -11.57
C ILE A 213 -14.36 -1.04 -12.47
N ILE A 214 -13.04 -0.87 -12.28
CA ILE A 214 -12.02 -1.49 -13.14
C ILE A 214 -11.26 -2.65 -12.49
N ASN A 215 -11.34 -2.81 -11.17
CA ASN A 215 -10.67 -3.88 -10.44
C ASN A 215 -11.60 -5.04 -10.03
N GLY A 216 -12.85 -5.06 -10.54
CA GLY A 216 -13.78 -6.18 -10.33
C GLY A 216 -14.29 -6.34 -8.89
N VAL A 217 -14.17 -5.30 -8.06
CA VAL A 217 -14.70 -5.30 -6.68
C VAL A 217 -16.23 -5.39 -6.70
N ASP A 218 -16.78 -6.30 -5.89
CA ASP A 218 -18.21 -6.53 -5.75
C ASP A 218 -18.82 -5.64 -4.64
N LEU A 219 -19.52 -4.59 -5.04
CA LEU A 219 -20.17 -3.66 -4.12
C LEU A 219 -21.34 -4.27 -3.33
N THR A 220 -21.90 -5.41 -3.73
CA THR A 220 -22.95 -6.08 -2.94
C THR A 220 -22.45 -6.50 -1.56
N LYS A 221 -21.13 -6.67 -1.39
CA LYS A 221 -20.52 -6.91 -0.08
C LYS A 221 -20.81 -5.78 0.92
N VAL A 222 -20.96 -4.53 0.47
CA VAL A 222 -21.36 -3.42 1.36
C VAL A 222 -22.73 -3.69 1.98
N VAL A 223 -23.68 -4.18 1.18
CA VAL A 223 -25.02 -4.54 1.69
C VAL A 223 -24.90 -5.62 2.76
N ASN A 224 -24.09 -6.66 2.53
CA ASN A 224 -23.88 -7.72 3.52
C ASN A 224 -23.18 -7.23 4.81
N MET A 225 -22.27 -6.26 4.70
CA MET A 225 -21.62 -5.65 5.88
C MET A 225 -22.60 -4.82 6.71
N LEU A 226 -23.62 -4.25 6.08
CA LEU A 226 -24.65 -3.43 6.73
C LEU A 226 -25.86 -4.26 7.21
N ASP A 227 -26.24 -5.32 6.49
CA ASP A 227 -27.38 -6.21 6.80
C ASP A 227 -27.04 -7.26 7.91
N ALA A 228 -25.77 -7.39 8.32
CA ALA A 228 -25.33 -8.31 9.38
C ALA A 228 -25.60 -7.81 10.82
N GLU A 229 -26.22 -6.63 10.96
CA GLU A 229 -26.61 -5.96 12.21
C GLU A 229 -28.14 -5.92 12.39
#